data_AF-A0A4U0V1A5-F1
#
_entry.id   AF-A0A4U0V1A5-F1
#
_cell.length_a   1.000
_cell.length_b   1.000
_cell.length_c   1.000
_cell.angle_alpha   90.00
_cell.angle_beta   90.00
_cell.angle_gamma   90.00
#
_symmetry.space_group_name_H-M   'P 1'
#
loop_
_entity.id
_entity.type
_entity.pdbx_description
1 polymer ?
#
loop_
_entity_poly.entity_id
_entity_poly.type
_entity_poly.pdbx_seq_one_letter_code
_entity_poly.pdbx_strand_id
1 'polypeptide(L)'
;MAPLRPPPPLNNSKKRKEAPTNSQPNAPKRHKPTDHRQKTRDARTLSTQTTSKAFKNGELDVSAFVKSRAFEITALEEGMARSKKALNRRAFQQVPKELRRRTASHNVKRVPKRLRERGKREVCSNQP
;
A
#
# COMPACT_ATOMS: atom_id res chain seq x y z
N MET A 1 62.48 -10.42 -23.38
CA MET A 1 61.38 -11.18 -22.74
C MET A 1 61.90 -11.83 -21.47
N ALA A 2 61.41 -11.40 -20.32
CA ALA A 2 61.37 -12.16 -19.07
C ALA A 2 60.11 -11.71 -18.32
N PRO A 3 59.18 -12.60 -17.93
CA PRO A 3 57.90 -12.19 -17.37
C PRO A 3 58.03 -11.86 -15.88
N LEU A 4 57.76 -10.62 -15.50
CA LEU A 4 57.56 -10.26 -14.09
C LEU A 4 56.19 -10.77 -13.64
N ARG A 5 56.21 -11.57 -12.57
CA ARG A 5 55.04 -12.21 -11.95
C ARG A 5 53.99 -11.19 -11.48
N PRO A 6 52.69 -11.54 -11.48
CA PRO A 6 51.63 -10.67 -10.98
C PRO A 6 51.69 -10.52 -9.44
N PRO A 7 51.26 -9.36 -8.89
CA PRO A 7 51.22 -9.15 -7.44
C PRO A 7 50.12 -10.00 -6.78
N PRO A 8 50.31 -10.43 -5.51
CA PRO A 8 49.31 -11.18 -4.76
C PRO A 8 48.08 -10.32 -4.41
N PRO A 9 46.89 -10.93 -4.22
CA PRO A 9 45.67 -10.19 -3.92
C PRO A 9 45.74 -9.54 -2.53
N LEU A 10 45.32 -8.26 -2.46
CA LEU A 10 45.13 -7.53 -1.22
C LEU A 10 43.96 -8.13 -0.43
N ASN A 11 44.30 -8.96 0.57
CA ASN A 11 43.36 -9.49 1.54
C ASN A 11 42.97 -8.39 2.56
N ASN A 12 41.97 -7.58 2.22
CA ASN A 12 41.35 -6.63 3.14
C ASN A 12 40.26 -7.30 4.00
N SER A 13 40.63 -8.31 4.77
CA SER A 13 39.78 -8.88 5.82
C SER A 13 40.09 -8.22 7.16
N LYS A 14 39.70 -6.95 7.36
CA LYS A 14 39.65 -6.33 8.69
C LYS A 14 38.41 -5.46 8.89
N LYS A 15 37.66 -5.84 9.94
CA LYS A 15 36.56 -5.14 10.64
C LYS A 15 35.18 -5.13 9.97
N ARG A 16 34.52 -6.30 9.97
CA ARG A 16 33.08 -6.31 10.32
C ARG A 16 32.96 -6.02 11.82
N LYS A 17 32.27 -4.95 12.19
CA LYS A 17 31.87 -4.67 13.57
C LYS A 17 30.82 -5.71 13.96
N GLU A 18 31.13 -6.59 14.91
CA GLU A 18 30.17 -7.55 15.42
C GLU A 18 29.00 -6.82 16.09
N ALA A 19 27.78 -7.30 15.82
CA ALA A 19 26.58 -6.76 16.44
C ALA A 19 26.62 -7.08 17.94
N PRO A 20 26.25 -6.16 18.84
CA PRO A 20 26.21 -6.46 20.26
C PRO A 20 25.17 -7.56 20.50
N THR A 21 25.63 -8.73 20.96
CA THR A 21 24.77 -9.78 21.50
C THR A 21 24.25 -9.29 22.85
N ASN A 22 23.05 -8.73 22.86
CA ASN A 22 22.31 -8.45 24.08
C ASN A 22 21.10 -9.38 24.09
N SER A 23 21.27 -10.56 24.69
CA SER A 23 20.22 -11.53 24.95
C SER A 23 19.33 -11.03 26.10
N GLN A 24 18.43 -10.13 25.75
CA GLN A 24 17.24 -9.79 26.53
C GLN A 24 16.02 -10.15 25.66
N PRO A 25 15.00 -10.86 26.19
CA PRO A 25 13.76 -11.08 25.46
C PRO A 25 12.99 -9.75 25.44
N ASN A 26 13.44 -8.82 24.59
CA ASN A 26 12.72 -7.59 24.33
C ASN A 26 11.40 -7.96 23.65
N ALA A 27 10.30 -7.91 24.42
CA ALA A 27 8.96 -7.88 23.87
C ALA A 27 8.93 -6.87 22.71
N PRO A 28 8.32 -7.20 21.55
CA PRO A 28 8.41 -6.37 20.37
C PRO A 28 7.83 -4.99 20.68
N LYS A 29 8.69 -3.96 20.66
CA LYS A 29 8.27 -2.56 20.81
C LYS A 29 7.24 -2.27 19.72
N ARG A 30 5.98 -2.06 20.11
CA ARG A 30 4.89 -1.71 19.18
C ARG A 30 5.19 -0.36 18.56
N HIS A 31 5.74 -0.35 17.34
CA HIS A 31 5.90 0.88 16.57
C HIS A 31 4.54 1.53 16.35
N LYS A 32 4.41 2.82 16.72
CA LYS A 32 3.21 3.61 16.41
C LYS A 32 2.99 3.59 14.89
N PRO A 33 1.77 3.34 14.39
CA PRO A 33 1.50 3.40 12.97
C PRO A 33 1.90 4.77 12.43
N THR A 34 2.55 4.80 11.27
CA THR A 34 2.75 6.05 10.54
C THR A 34 1.39 6.60 10.12
N ASP A 35 1.22 7.92 10.08
CA ASP A 35 -0.03 8.58 9.70
C ASP A 35 -0.58 8.06 8.36
N HIS A 36 0.30 7.80 7.38
CA HIS A 36 -0.07 7.15 6.13
C HIS A 36 -0.70 5.76 6.30
N ARG A 37 -0.18 4.94 7.21
CA ARG A 37 -0.71 3.60 7.48
C ARG A 37 -2.08 3.70 8.16
N GLN A 38 -2.26 4.67 9.05
CA GLN A 38 -3.53 4.91 9.74
C GLN A 38 -4.61 5.39 8.77
N LYS A 39 -4.34 6.42 7.96
CA LYS A 39 -5.23 6.89 6.88
C LYS A 39 -5.70 5.77 5.96
N THR A 40 -4.79 4.87 5.60
CA THR A 40 -5.13 3.73 4.73
C THR A 40 -5.97 2.68 5.45
N ARG A 41 -5.76 2.49 6.76
CA ARG A 41 -6.56 1.58 7.59
C ARG A 41 -7.97 2.13 7.75
N ASP A 42 -8.10 3.41 8.09
CA ASP A 42 -9.37 4.09 8.33
C ASP A 42 -10.26 4.13 7.07
N ALA A 43 -9.63 4.30 5.90
CA ALA A 43 -10.35 4.24 4.64
C ALA A 43 -10.90 2.84 4.29
N ARG A 44 -10.32 1.78 4.88
CA ARG A 44 -10.70 0.38 4.66
C ARG A 44 -11.56 -0.21 5.77
N THR A 45 -11.65 0.44 6.91
CA THR A 45 -12.52 0.01 8.00
C THR A 45 -13.96 0.35 7.64
N LEU A 46 -14.83 -0.66 7.66
CA LEU A 46 -16.25 -0.56 7.42
C LEU A 46 -17.01 -0.84 8.71
N SER A 47 -17.99 0.00 9.02
CA SER A 47 -18.96 -0.28 10.09
C SER A 47 -20.08 -1.13 9.50
N THR A 48 -20.24 -2.35 9.99
CA THR A 48 -21.31 -3.27 9.55
C THR A 48 -22.38 -3.33 10.61
N GLN A 49 -23.64 -3.13 10.22
CA GLN A 49 -24.78 -3.39 11.10
C GLN A 49 -25.04 -4.90 11.14
N THR A 50 -25.33 -5.47 12.31
CA THR A 50 -25.71 -6.88 12.41
C THR A 50 -27.18 -7.07 12.08
N THR A 51 -27.51 -8.17 11.40
CA THR A 51 -28.90 -8.54 11.06
C THR A 51 -29.71 -9.08 12.24
N SER A 52 -29.12 -9.14 13.45
CA SER A 52 -29.75 -9.72 14.64
C SER A 52 -31.08 -9.05 15.01
N LYS A 53 -31.25 -7.76 14.72
CA LYS A 53 -32.51 -7.03 14.94
C LYS A 53 -33.66 -7.47 14.02
N ALA A 54 -33.38 -8.15 12.91
CA ALA A 54 -34.39 -8.63 11.96
C ALA A 54 -34.99 -9.98 12.37
N PHE A 55 -34.36 -10.71 13.31
CA PHE A 55 -34.86 -11.96 13.85
C PHE A 55 -35.50 -11.70 15.21
N LYS A 56 -36.77 -12.06 15.38
CA LYS A 56 -37.48 -11.96 16.65
C LYS A 56 -38.11 -13.31 16.94
N ASN A 57 -37.65 -13.98 18.00
CA ASN A 57 -38.19 -15.26 18.46
C ASN A 57 -38.29 -16.36 17.37
N GLY A 58 -37.35 -16.37 16.42
CA GLY A 58 -37.34 -17.31 15.30
C GLY A 58 -38.14 -16.88 14.07
N GLU A 59 -38.89 -15.78 14.16
CA GLU A 59 -39.58 -15.15 13.03
C GLU A 59 -38.69 -14.10 12.35
N LEU A 60 -38.78 -14.01 11.02
CA LEU A 60 -38.02 -13.09 10.19
C LEU A 60 -38.87 -11.88 9.79
N ASP A 61 -38.51 -10.71 10.29
CA ASP A 61 -39.06 -9.44 9.77
C ASP A 61 -38.36 -9.11 8.45
N VAL A 62 -39.02 -9.45 7.34
CA VAL A 62 -38.51 -9.23 5.97
C VAL A 62 -38.20 -7.76 5.73
N SER A 63 -39.01 -6.84 6.26
CA SER A 63 -38.84 -5.40 6.03
C SER A 63 -37.56 -4.87 6.71
N ALA A 64 -37.32 -5.30 7.95
CA ALA A 64 -36.10 -4.94 8.68
C ALA A 64 -34.86 -5.59 8.07
N PHE A 65 -34.98 -6.85 7.63
CA PHE A 65 -33.91 -7.58 6.98
C PHE A 65 -33.47 -6.89 5.68
N VAL A 66 -34.40 -6.58 4.78
CA VAL A 66 -34.09 -5.90 3.51
C VAL A 66 -33.44 -4.54 3.75
N LYS A 67 -33.94 -3.76 4.72
CA LYS A 67 -33.34 -2.47 5.09
C LYS A 67 -31.90 -2.61 5.59
N SER A 68 -31.64 -3.56 6.48
CA SER A 68 -30.27 -3.82 6.96
C SER A 68 -29.32 -4.22 5.83
N ARG A 69 -29.78 -5.09 4.91
CA ARG A 69 -28.99 -5.51 3.74
C ARG A 69 -28.73 -4.36 2.76
N ALA A 70 -29.73 -3.53 2.50
CA ALA A 70 -29.55 -2.35 1.65
C ALA A 70 -28.49 -1.41 2.22
N PHE A 71 -28.49 -1.19 3.54
CA PHE A 71 -27.46 -0.40 4.21
C PHE A 71 -26.07 -1.06 4.11
N GLU A 72 -25.95 -2.37 4.38
CA GLU A 72 -24.69 -3.09 4.28
C GLU A 72 -24.07 -3.01 2.88
N ILE A 73 -24.89 -3.21 1.83
CA ILE A 73 -24.44 -3.14 0.43
C ILE A 73 -23.94 -1.72 0.13
N THR A 74 -24.73 -0.71 0.46
CA THR A 74 -24.35 0.70 0.23
C THR A 74 -23.07 1.07 0.97
N ALA A 75 -22.97 0.69 2.24
CA ALA A 75 -21.78 0.94 3.06
C ALA A 75 -20.54 0.23 2.48
N LEU A 76 -20.69 -0.98 1.98
CA LEU A 76 -19.61 -1.73 1.32
C LEU A 76 -19.17 -1.05 0.03
N GLU A 77 -20.10 -0.63 -0.83
CA GLU A 77 -19.79 0.07 -2.08
C GLU A 77 -19.04 1.38 -1.83
N GLU A 78 -19.51 2.17 -0.87
CA GLU A 78 -18.84 3.39 -0.43
C GLU A 78 -17.44 3.11 0.14
N GLY A 79 -17.31 2.06 0.95
CA GLY A 79 -16.04 1.61 1.49
C GLY A 79 -15.04 1.21 0.42
N MET A 80 -15.48 0.47 -0.59
CA MET A 80 -14.66 0.11 -1.75
C MET A 80 -14.22 1.35 -2.53
N ALA A 81 -15.13 2.30 -2.77
CA ALA A 81 -14.81 3.55 -3.44
C ALA A 81 -13.81 4.40 -2.64
N ARG A 82 -14.00 4.52 -1.33
CA ARG A 82 -13.11 5.24 -0.40
C ARG A 82 -11.73 4.59 -0.34
N SER A 83 -11.67 3.27 -0.19
CA SER A 83 -10.44 2.49 -0.18
C SER A 83 -9.62 2.65 -1.47
N LYS A 84 -10.30 2.70 -2.62
CA LYS A 84 -9.68 2.93 -3.93
C LYS A 84 -9.06 4.31 -4.03
N LYS A 85 -9.70 5.33 -3.44
CA LYS A 85 -9.22 6.72 -3.44
C LYS A 85 -8.13 6.99 -2.41
N ALA A 86 -8.18 6.34 -1.25
CA ALA A 86 -7.23 6.56 -0.15
C ALA A 86 -5.79 6.18 -0.50
N LEU A 87 -5.59 5.37 -1.53
CA LEU A 87 -4.28 5.00 -2.01
C LEU A 87 -3.72 6.10 -2.91
N ASN A 88 -2.90 6.97 -2.35
CA ASN A 88 -2.16 8.02 -3.06
C ASN A 88 -1.03 7.41 -3.91
N ARG A 89 -1.39 6.74 -5.01
CA ARG A 89 -0.46 6.23 -6.02
C ARG A 89 -0.47 7.12 -7.26
N ARG A 90 0.71 7.42 -7.78
CA ARG A 90 0.87 8.13 -9.05
C ARG A 90 0.45 7.25 -10.24
N ALA A 91 0.08 7.85 -11.36
CA ALA A 91 -0.35 7.15 -12.57
C ALA A 91 0.65 6.08 -13.02
N PHE A 92 1.96 6.37 -13.00
CA PHE A 92 3.01 5.41 -13.37
C PHE A 92 3.15 4.23 -12.39
N GLN A 93 2.66 4.38 -11.15
CA GLN A 93 2.70 3.31 -10.14
C GLN A 93 1.55 2.31 -10.30
N GLN A 94 0.52 2.61 -11.07
CA GLN A 94 -0.57 1.66 -11.34
C GLN A 94 -0.15 0.54 -12.31
N VAL A 95 0.95 0.74 -13.02
CA VAL A 95 1.50 -0.22 -13.97
C VAL A 95 2.28 -1.32 -13.20
N PRO A 96 2.22 -2.60 -13.60
CA PRO A 96 3.08 -3.67 -13.07
C PRO A 96 4.55 -3.28 -13.07
N LYS A 97 5.32 -3.80 -12.12
CA LYS A 97 6.71 -3.36 -11.85
C LYS A 97 7.59 -3.47 -13.10
N GLU A 98 7.42 -4.54 -13.87
CA GLU A 98 8.15 -4.89 -15.09
C GLU A 98 7.89 -3.91 -16.24
N LEU A 99 6.70 -3.29 -16.24
CA LEU A 99 6.29 -2.34 -17.30
C LEU A 99 6.59 -0.88 -16.95
N ARG A 100 6.95 -0.57 -15.69
CA ARG A 100 7.27 0.80 -15.27
C ARG A 100 8.53 1.32 -15.95
N ARG A 101 8.43 2.52 -16.52
CA ARG A 101 9.56 3.20 -17.17
C ARG A 101 10.16 4.23 -16.20
N ARG A 102 11.48 4.38 -16.23
CA ARG A 102 12.24 5.24 -15.29
C ARG A 102 11.79 6.71 -15.32
N THR A 103 11.50 7.25 -16.51
CA THR A 103 11.14 8.66 -16.71
C THR A 103 9.63 8.93 -16.64
N ALA A 104 8.82 7.93 -16.27
CA ALA A 104 7.37 8.05 -16.24
C ALA A 104 6.83 8.98 -15.16
N SER A 105 7.64 9.34 -14.16
CA SER A 105 7.30 10.34 -13.14
C SER A 105 7.31 11.78 -13.66
N HIS A 106 8.12 12.06 -14.68
CA HIS A 106 8.29 13.39 -15.26
C HIS A 106 7.61 13.50 -16.63
N ASN A 107 7.66 12.44 -17.44
CA ASN A 107 7.10 12.42 -18.79
C ASN A 107 5.90 11.49 -18.88
N VAL A 108 4.71 12.09 -19.01
CA VAL A 108 3.43 11.38 -19.09
C VAL A 108 3.33 10.46 -20.31
N LYS A 109 4.04 10.74 -21.42
CA LYS A 109 4.02 9.91 -22.63
C LYS A 109 4.56 8.48 -22.37
N ARG A 110 5.35 8.30 -21.32
CA ARG A 110 5.96 7.01 -20.91
C ARG A 110 5.02 6.10 -20.11
N VAL A 111 3.81 6.56 -19.81
CA VAL A 111 2.74 5.79 -19.17
C VAL A 111 1.73 5.29 -20.23
N PRO A 112 1.10 4.11 -20.06
CA PRO A 112 0.05 3.62 -20.97
C PRO A 112 -1.04 4.65 -21.26
N LYS A 113 -1.59 4.66 -22.49
CA LYS A 113 -2.56 5.68 -22.98
C LYS A 113 -3.68 5.96 -21.98
N ARG A 114 -4.34 4.92 -21.46
CA ARG A 114 -5.43 5.00 -20.47
C ARG A 114 -5.09 5.72 -19.16
N LEU A 115 -3.82 5.80 -18.79
CA LEU A 115 -3.36 6.44 -17.56
C LEU A 115 -2.73 7.82 -17.81
N ARG A 116 -2.61 8.25 -19.06
CA ARG A 116 -1.99 9.53 -19.41
C ARG A 116 -2.80 10.72 -18.91
N GLU A 117 -4.12 10.68 -18.97
CA GLU A 117 -4.95 11.78 -18.46
C GLU A 117 -4.70 12.03 -16.97
N ARG A 118 -4.67 10.95 -16.18
CA ARG A 118 -4.31 11.02 -14.77
C ARG A 118 -2.90 11.55 -14.57
N GLY A 119 -1.94 11.04 -15.35
CA GLY A 119 -0.55 11.52 -15.30
C GLY A 119 -0.39 13.00 -15.63
N LYS A 120 -1.15 13.54 -16.60
CA LYS A 120 -1.14 14.98 -16.94
C LYS A 120 -1.59 15.83 -15.76
N ARG A 121 -2.70 15.45 -15.12
CA ARG A 121 -3.21 16.14 -13.91
C ARG A 121 -2.18 16.12 -12.78
N GLU A 122 -1.57 14.96 -12.56
CA GLU A 122 -0.55 14.80 -11.53
C GLU A 122 0.73 15.60 -11.82
N VAL A 123 1.21 15.65 -13.08
CA VAL A 123 2.40 16.46 -13.43
C VAL A 123 2.11 17.95 -13.30
N CYS A 124 0.94 18.42 -13.75
CA CYS A 124 0.52 19.81 -13.59
C CYS A 124 0.42 20.23 -12.11
N SER A 125 -0.15 19.36 -11.26
CA SER A 125 -0.29 19.64 -9.83
C SER A 125 1.03 19.52 -9.05
N ASN A 126 2.05 18.87 -9.58
CA ASN A 126 3.34 18.61 -8.91
C ASN A 126 4.52 19.34 -9.58
N GLN A 127 4.26 20.27 -10.50
CA GLN A 127 5.29 21.21 -10.94
C GLN A 127 5.56 22.19 -9.78
N PRO A 128 6.84 22.47 -9.45
CA PRO A 128 7.20 23.48 -8.47
C PRO A 128 6.72 24.88 -8.88
#